data_AF-A0AAC9SRY7-F1
#
_entry.id   AF-A0AAC9SRY7-F1
#
_cell.length_a   1.000
_cell.length_b   1.000
_cell.length_c   1.000
_cell.angle_alpha   90.00
_cell.angle_beta   90.00
_cell.angle_gamma   90.00
#
_symmetry.space_group_name_H-M   'P 1'
#
loop_
_entity.id
_entity.type
_entity.pdbx_description
1 polymer ?
#
loop_
_entity_poly.entity_id
_entity_poly.type
_entity_poly.pdbx_seq_one_letter_code
_entity_poly.pdbx_strand_id
1 'polypeptide(L)'
;MKKAFLALGLLPLLAACGATPQAKLRQTVFDVDSSYHVLAQPIPDAIKGNVPGIALTDTQKDIAKRASQTVFNEISSLETSIEHGNSITQTGVNALQTDFLSFETCWAGLKVGTTPDACAALGGSK
;
A
#
# COMPACT_ATOMS: atom_id res chain seq x y z
N MET A 1 31.93 -46.20 -39.46
CA MET A 1 32.11 -45.96 -38.00
C MET A 1 32.62 -44.55 -37.79
N LYS A 2 32.13 -43.86 -36.73
CA LYS A 2 32.52 -42.50 -36.24
C LYS A 2 31.95 -41.32 -37.07
N LYS A 3 31.25 -40.32 -36.53
CA LYS A 3 30.96 -39.87 -35.16
C LYS A 3 29.64 -39.08 -35.16
N ALA A 4 28.73 -39.42 -34.25
CA ALA A 4 27.67 -38.52 -33.82
C ALA A 4 28.30 -37.44 -32.91
N PHE A 5 28.04 -36.16 -33.20
CA PHE A 5 28.28 -35.07 -32.26
C PHE A 5 26.92 -34.45 -31.92
N LEU A 6 26.45 -34.82 -30.73
CA LEU A 6 25.37 -34.19 -29.99
C LEU A 6 25.70 -32.71 -29.77
N ALA A 7 24.99 -31.82 -30.45
CA ALA A 7 24.88 -30.41 -30.07
C ALA A 7 23.54 -30.19 -29.35
N LEU A 8 23.38 -30.88 -28.21
CA LEU A 8 22.29 -30.71 -27.25
C LEU A 8 22.95 -30.20 -25.97
N GLY A 9 23.20 -28.90 -25.89
CA GLY A 9 23.89 -28.34 -24.74
C GLY A 9 24.18 -26.86 -24.86
N LEU A 10 23.13 -26.04 -24.84
CA LEU A 10 23.19 -24.61 -24.46
C LEU A 10 21.79 -24.03 -24.20
N LEU A 11 20.93 -24.80 -23.54
CA LEU A 11 19.72 -24.30 -22.87
C LEU A 11 19.71 -24.84 -21.45
N PRO A 12 20.47 -24.20 -20.56
CA PRO A 12 19.84 -23.63 -19.38
C PRO A 12 20.48 -22.26 -19.13
N LEU A 13 19.72 -21.17 -19.10
CA LEU A 13 19.12 -20.67 -17.88
C LEU A 13 18.01 -19.69 -18.29
N LEU A 14 16.84 -20.20 -18.68
CA LEU A 14 15.64 -19.52 -18.22
C LEU A 14 15.63 -19.73 -16.71
N ALA A 15 16.37 -18.87 -15.99
CA ALA A 15 16.22 -18.72 -14.56
C ALA A 15 14.73 -18.43 -14.38
N ALA A 16 14.02 -19.47 -13.93
CA ALA A 16 12.61 -19.40 -13.63
C ALA A 16 12.36 -18.12 -12.84
N CYS A 17 11.28 -17.44 -13.20
CA CYS A 17 10.76 -16.21 -12.63
C CYS A 17 10.56 -16.35 -11.11
N GLY A 18 11.64 -16.35 -10.34
CA GLY A 18 11.61 -16.19 -8.90
C GLY A 18 11.61 -14.70 -8.65
N ALA A 19 10.43 -14.14 -8.32
CA ALA A 19 10.34 -12.76 -7.86
C ALA A 19 11.39 -12.55 -6.75
N THR A 20 12.36 -11.68 -7.01
CA THR A 20 13.42 -11.37 -6.04
C THR A 20 12.78 -10.86 -4.74
N PRO A 21 13.47 -10.93 -3.59
CA PRO A 21 12.95 -10.34 -2.36
C PRO A 21 12.49 -8.88 -2.55
N GLN A 22 13.25 -8.08 -3.32
CA GLN A 22 12.86 -6.73 -3.69
C GLN A 22 11.59 -6.68 -4.56
N ALA A 23 11.42 -7.59 -5.53
CA ALA A 23 10.20 -7.64 -6.33
C ALA A 23 8.96 -7.93 -5.48
N LYS A 24 9.06 -8.77 -4.44
CA LYS A 24 7.95 -9.03 -3.51
C LYS A 24 7.59 -7.78 -2.71
N LEU A 25 8.58 -7.08 -2.17
CA LEU A 25 8.36 -5.82 -1.44
C LEU A 25 7.68 -4.77 -2.31
N ARG A 26 8.13 -4.63 -3.57
CA ARG A 26 7.54 -3.70 -4.55
C ARG A 26 6.09 -4.06 -4.85
N GLN A 27 5.81 -5.35 -5.07
CA GLN A 27 4.44 -5.81 -5.28
C GLN A 27 3.55 -5.44 -4.10
N THR A 28 4.01 -5.63 -2.87
CA THR A 28 3.25 -5.25 -1.68
C THR A 28 2.95 -3.76 -1.62
N VAL A 29 3.89 -2.89 -2.00
CA VAL A 29 3.64 -1.43 -2.05
C VAL A 29 2.51 -1.13 -3.04
N PHE A 30 2.57 -1.68 -4.25
CA PHE A 30 1.54 -1.45 -5.28
C PHE A 30 0.18 -2.08 -4.94
N ASP A 31 0.17 -3.22 -4.26
CA ASP A 31 -1.07 -3.83 -3.77
C ASP A 31 -1.75 -2.95 -2.71
N VAL A 32 -0.94 -2.35 -1.80
CA VAL A 32 -1.45 -1.40 -0.81
C VAL A 32 -1.91 -0.10 -1.48
N ASP A 33 -1.17 0.43 -2.46
CA ASP A 33 -1.58 1.62 -3.21
C ASP A 33 -2.94 1.44 -3.89
N SER A 34 -3.10 0.34 -4.63
CA SER A 34 -4.39 0.02 -5.27
C SER A 34 -5.52 -0.10 -4.24
N SER A 35 -5.26 -0.71 -3.08
CA SER A 35 -6.24 -0.88 -2.02
C SER A 35 -6.58 0.44 -1.33
N TYR A 36 -5.58 1.30 -1.11
CA TYR A 36 -5.72 2.65 -0.60
C TYR A 36 -6.63 3.48 -1.49
N HIS A 37 -6.41 3.48 -2.80
CA HIS A 37 -7.22 4.25 -3.72
C HIS A 37 -8.69 3.82 -3.73
N VAL A 38 -8.98 2.52 -3.69
CA VAL A 38 -10.35 2.01 -3.56
C VAL A 38 -11.00 2.46 -2.25
N LEU A 39 -10.27 2.34 -1.13
CA LEU A 39 -10.78 2.69 0.20
C LEU A 39 -10.98 4.21 0.38
N ALA A 40 -10.08 5.02 -0.19
CA ALA A 40 -10.08 6.47 -0.07
C ALA A 40 -11.00 7.18 -1.07
N GLN A 41 -11.39 6.51 -2.17
CA GLN A 41 -12.28 7.06 -3.20
C GLN A 41 -13.52 7.80 -2.67
N PRO A 42 -14.29 7.30 -1.69
CA PRO A 42 -15.49 7.98 -1.18
C PRO A 42 -15.19 9.14 -0.20
N ILE A 43 -13.96 9.29 0.29
CA ILE A 43 -13.64 10.26 1.35
C ILE A 43 -13.95 11.71 0.95
N PRO A 44 -13.56 12.20 -0.25
CA PRO A 44 -13.84 13.57 -0.64
C PRO A 44 -15.33 13.91 -0.63
N ASP A 45 -16.18 12.97 -1.05
CA ASP A 45 -17.63 13.16 -1.07
C ASP A 45 -18.25 13.02 0.32
N ALA A 46 -17.74 12.10 1.14
CA ALA A 46 -18.17 11.97 2.53
C ALA A 46 -17.85 13.23 3.36
N ILE A 47 -16.69 13.86 3.13
CA ILE A 47 -16.31 15.13 3.75
C ILE A 47 -17.26 16.27 3.34
N LYS A 48 -17.71 16.28 2.08
CA LYS A 48 -18.69 17.24 1.56
C LYS A 48 -20.12 16.95 2.04
N GLY A 49 -20.37 15.82 2.71
CA GLY A 49 -21.71 15.40 3.12
C GLY A 49 -22.55 14.82 1.98
N ASN A 50 -21.91 14.42 0.87
CA ASN A 50 -22.59 13.91 -0.33
C ASN A 50 -22.84 12.40 -0.30
N VAL A 51 -22.37 11.69 0.75
CA VAL A 51 -22.54 10.23 0.86
C VAL A 51 -23.69 9.93 1.83
N PRO A 52 -24.80 9.32 1.36
CA PRO A 52 -25.93 8.97 2.22
C PRO A 52 -25.50 8.05 3.38
N GLY A 53 -26.05 8.30 4.57
CA GLY A 53 -25.78 7.49 5.75
C GLY A 53 -24.45 7.76 6.46
N ILE A 54 -23.58 8.62 5.89
CA ILE A 54 -22.35 9.07 6.54
C ILE A 54 -22.53 10.53 6.97
N ALA A 55 -22.45 10.80 8.27
CA ALA A 55 -22.49 12.13 8.84
C ALA A 55 -21.25 12.38 9.69
N LEU A 56 -20.25 13.04 9.11
CA LEU A 56 -19.00 13.37 9.80
C LEU A 56 -19.10 14.73 10.48
N THR A 57 -18.69 14.79 11.75
CA THR A 57 -18.36 16.06 12.42
C THR A 57 -17.13 16.70 11.79
N ASP A 58 -16.90 18.00 12.01
CA ASP A 58 -15.73 18.68 11.46
C ASP A 58 -14.41 18.07 11.95
N THR A 59 -14.35 17.69 13.23
CA THR A 59 -13.23 16.93 13.79
C THR A 59 -12.99 15.62 13.04
N GLN A 60 -14.05 14.86 12.75
CA GLN A 60 -13.95 13.59 12.02
C GLN A 60 -13.53 13.78 10.55
N LYS A 61 -13.99 14.86 9.89
CA LYS A 61 -13.52 15.22 8.54
C LYS A 61 -12.02 15.46 8.54
N ASP A 62 -11.51 16.19 9.53
CA ASP A 62 -10.09 16.50 9.61
C ASP A 62 -9.25 15.27 9.98
N ILE A 63 -9.77 14.37 10.81
CA ILE A 63 -9.15 13.06 11.05
C ILE A 63 -9.10 12.25 9.75
N ALA A 64 -10.20 12.14 9.00
CA ALA A 64 -10.23 11.38 7.75
C ALA A 64 -9.20 11.90 6.72
N LYS A 65 -9.10 13.23 6.58
CA LYS A 65 -8.10 13.87 5.69
C LYS A 65 -6.69 13.52 6.12
N ARG A 66 -6.34 13.76 7.39
CA ARG A 66 -4.98 13.50 7.90
C ARG A 66 -4.63 12.03 7.77
N ALA A 67 -5.55 11.15 8.16
CA ALA A 67 -5.36 9.71 8.11
C ALA A 67 -5.06 9.23 6.68
N SER A 68 -5.88 9.65 5.73
CA SER A 68 -5.70 9.33 4.31
C SER A 68 -4.39 9.91 3.75
N GLN A 69 -4.06 11.16 4.10
CA GLN A 69 -2.83 11.81 3.67
C GLN A 69 -1.57 11.13 4.20
N THR A 70 -1.58 10.65 5.45
CA THR A 70 -0.44 9.93 6.03
C THR A 70 -0.11 8.69 5.22
N VAL A 71 -1.09 7.83 4.95
CA VAL A 71 -0.88 6.61 4.15
C VAL A 71 -0.41 6.95 2.74
N PHE A 72 -1.04 7.94 2.08
CA PHE A 72 -0.62 8.39 0.76
C PHE A 72 0.84 8.85 0.71
N ASN A 73 1.29 9.58 1.74
CA ASN A 73 2.68 10.05 1.81
C ASN A 73 3.66 8.88 1.94
N GLU A 74 3.32 7.84 2.68
CA GLU A 74 4.16 6.65 2.83
C GLU A 74 4.23 5.84 1.53
N ILE A 75 3.10 5.63 0.86
CA ILE A 75 3.03 5.03 -0.47
C ILE A 75 3.93 5.81 -1.43
N SER A 76 3.69 7.12 -1.56
CA SER A 76 4.42 7.99 -2.48
C SER A 76 5.94 7.96 -2.23
N SER A 77 6.36 7.92 -0.96
CA SER A 77 7.77 7.85 -0.57
C SER A 77 8.44 6.54 -1.01
N LEU A 78 7.74 5.41 -0.81
CA LEU A 78 8.22 4.09 -1.21
C LEU A 78 8.21 3.94 -2.74
N GLU A 79 7.17 4.39 -3.42
CA GLU A 79 7.08 4.40 -4.89
C GLU A 79 8.18 5.25 -5.51
N THR A 80 8.41 6.47 -5.00
CA THR A 80 9.52 7.32 -5.44
C THR A 80 10.87 6.60 -5.29
N SER A 81 11.06 5.85 -4.20
CA SER A 81 12.27 5.04 -4.02
C SER A 81 12.39 3.92 -5.05
N ILE A 82 11.28 3.26 -5.38
CA ILE A 82 11.21 2.20 -6.40
C ILE A 82 11.50 2.75 -7.79
N GLU A 83 10.91 3.90 -8.15
CA GLU A 83 11.10 4.59 -9.42
C GLU A 83 12.57 5.00 -9.63
N HIS A 84 13.24 5.45 -8.57
CA HIS A 84 14.67 5.75 -8.59
C HIS A 84 15.57 4.50 -8.58
N GLY A 85 15.00 3.29 -8.58
CA GLY A 85 15.73 2.03 -8.58
C GLY A 85 16.34 1.65 -7.23
N ASN A 86 15.98 2.36 -6.15
CA ASN A 86 16.46 2.06 -4.81
C ASN A 86 15.88 0.73 -4.29
N SER A 87 16.61 0.11 -3.37
CA SER A 87 16.06 -0.99 -2.58
C SER A 87 15.21 -0.45 -1.45
N ILE A 88 14.06 -1.07 -1.22
CA ILE A 88 13.18 -0.78 -0.07
C ILE A 88 13.36 -1.86 1.00
N THR A 89 12.97 -1.55 2.24
CA THR A 89 13.16 -2.45 3.38
C THR A 89 11.86 -3.14 3.77
N GLN A 90 11.96 -4.34 4.34
CA GLN A 90 10.81 -5.02 4.94
C GLN A 90 10.17 -4.16 6.04
N THR A 91 10.98 -3.47 6.85
CA THR A 91 10.49 -2.58 7.90
C THR A 91 9.63 -1.45 7.33
N GLY A 92 10.07 -0.79 6.26
CA GLY A 92 9.29 0.27 5.61
C GLY A 92 7.99 -0.23 5.00
N VAL A 93 8.00 -1.41 4.39
CA VAL A 93 6.77 -2.03 3.86
C VAL A 93 5.82 -2.45 5.00
N ASN A 94 6.33 -2.99 6.10
CA ASN A 94 5.51 -3.37 7.26
C ASN A 94 4.89 -2.13 7.94
N ALA A 95 5.63 -1.02 8.00
CA ALA A 95 5.12 0.26 8.47
C ALA A 95 3.92 0.71 7.61
N LEU A 96 4.09 0.74 6.28
CA LEU A 96 3.02 1.07 5.34
C LEU A 96 1.77 0.17 5.53
N GLN A 97 1.96 -1.15 5.67
CA GLN A 97 0.84 -2.07 5.88
C GLN A 97 0.12 -1.80 7.21
N THR A 98 0.86 -1.48 8.27
CA THR A 98 0.31 -1.15 9.59
C THR A 98 -0.50 0.15 9.55
N ASP A 99 0.03 1.16 8.88
CA ASP A 99 -0.62 2.45 8.69
C ASP A 99 -1.87 2.30 7.81
N PHE A 100 -1.82 1.47 6.76
CA PHE A 100 -2.97 1.17 5.93
C PHE A 100 -4.10 0.47 6.72
N LEU A 101 -3.79 -0.54 7.53
CA LEU A 101 -4.78 -1.22 8.40
C LEU A 101 -5.37 -0.29 9.46
N SER A 102 -4.55 0.59 10.03
CA SER A 102 -5.00 1.63 10.96
C SER A 102 -5.95 2.60 10.27
N PHE A 103 -5.66 2.98 9.03
CA PHE A 103 -6.51 3.85 8.22
C PHE A 103 -7.84 3.18 7.87
N GLU A 104 -7.84 1.91 7.46
CA GLU A 104 -9.05 1.13 7.21
C GLU A 104 -9.96 1.08 8.43
N THR A 105 -9.40 0.75 9.60
CA THR A 105 -10.13 0.69 10.86
C THR A 105 -10.66 2.06 11.27
N CYS A 106 -9.83 3.09 11.17
CA CYS A 106 -10.22 4.47 11.44
C CYS A 106 -11.39 4.88 10.54
N TRP A 107 -11.26 4.68 9.23
CA TRP A 107 -12.29 5.06 8.26
C TRP A 107 -13.61 4.31 8.48
N ALA A 108 -13.55 3.01 8.78
CA ALA A 108 -14.73 2.23 9.13
C ALA A 108 -15.45 2.81 10.35
N GLY A 109 -14.72 3.18 11.40
CA GLY A 109 -15.27 3.81 12.60
C GLY A 109 -15.89 5.18 12.34
N LEU A 110 -15.21 6.03 11.56
CA LEU A 110 -15.70 7.37 11.21
C LEU A 110 -17.02 7.30 10.43
N LYS A 111 -17.17 6.35 9.50
CA LYS A 111 -18.40 6.17 8.72
C LYS A 111 -19.63 5.89 9.59
N VAL A 112 -19.44 5.26 10.75
CA VAL A 112 -20.52 4.95 11.71
C VAL A 112 -20.57 5.93 12.89
N GLY A 113 -19.84 7.05 12.80
CA GLY A 113 -19.88 8.13 13.79
C GLY A 113 -18.97 7.94 15.00
N THR A 114 -18.06 6.98 14.98
CA THR A 114 -17.07 6.73 16.06
C THR A 114 -15.69 7.23 15.67
N THR A 115 -14.79 7.39 16.64
CA THR A 115 -13.38 7.71 16.40
C THR A 115 -12.51 6.67 17.11
N PRO A 116 -12.18 5.54 16.46
CA PRO A 116 -11.36 4.49 17.07
C PRO A 116 -9.94 4.97 17.36
N ASP A 117 -9.27 4.33 18.33
CA ASP A 117 -7.86 4.61 18.67
C ASP A 117 -6.91 4.43 17.46
N ALA A 118 -7.28 3.58 16.51
CA ALA A 118 -6.56 3.41 15.24
C ALA A 118 -6.40 4.72 14.45
N CYS A 119 -7.32 5.69 14.62
CA CYS A 119 -7.19 7.03 14.03
C CYS A 119 -5.99 7.83 14.57
N ALA A 120 -5.48 7.49 15.75
CA ALA A 120 -4.32 8.11 16.37
C ALA A 120 -3.00 7.34 16.12
N ALA A 121 -3.08 6.08 15.67
CA ALA A 121 -1.92 5.22 15.45
C ALA A 121 -1.16 5.49 14.12
N LEU A 122 -1.69 6.38 13.27
CA LEU A 122 -1.17 6.66 11.93
C LEU A 122 0.11 7.50 11.98
N GLY A 123 1.14 7.08 11.23
CA GLY A 123 2.44 7.73 11.15
C GLY A 123 3.37 7.45 12.34
N GLY A 124 3.01 6.48 13.18
CA GLY A 124 3.77 6.08 14.38
C GLY A 124 4.89 5.08 14.11
N SER A 125 4.97 4.53 12.89
CA SER A 125 5.95 3.52 12.49
C SER A 125 7.18 4.18 11.84
N LYS A 126 7.90 5.04 12.57
CA LYS A 126 9.19 5.62 12.11
C LYS A 126 10.34 5.26 13.04
#